data_AF-A0A099T2X7-F1
#
_entry.id   AF-A0A099T2X7-F1
#
_cell.length_a   1.000
_cell.length_b   1.000
_cell.length_c   1.000
_cell.angle_alpha   90.00
_cell.angle_beta   90.00
_cell.angle_gamma   90.00
#
_symmetry.space_group_name_H-M   'P 1'
#
loop_
_entity.id
_entity.type
_entity.pdbx_description
1 polymer ?
#
loop_
_entity_poly.entity_id
_entity_poly.type
_entity_poly.pdbx_seq_one_letter_code
_entity_poly.pdbx_strand_id
1 'polypeptide(L)'
;MAVRQTLKTREFGYELSGFEHNLIFEKDEIGFVRFDGRSRSIFYLDPSPFLQSPKREIYAIRDSDVPLPAKNEFIEVTSFELERVVSGRMNNLVNTNVKYVRSWEKADPKKLLHRKVMNSEEYVDFFKRPFKKEAENIDEIAQTLALCSVSSNAVGINEKGGIDSGIISKKSGWEHFKSIMRIIPKEFKSTKSAYYYNSLEVEKNVNPKDSLEVNLSIFNPKEMFVHVPVTFDIDTRRRDEYLKDITFEIPFARAQLIDSLMFQPEITKKAEKRLTDRIYDMIETFTHADTFSYKQDLGDAAPKIASSIARMNFKSEVSVDDVDNGYNNWLDMFHHSQQFRDSNLETNEIFRLPENAKNLYLEMEQYFGVDTIIDIADIEKITRLSPKALSDAIAKLVNVGAVYSPRQKSIKLLSFRI
;
A
#
# COMPACT_ATOMS: atom_id res chain seq x y z
N MET A 1 15.94 17.69 11.57
CA MET A 1 14.65 18.40 11.75
C MET A 1 13.63 17.79 10.80
N ALA A 2 12.64 17.05 11.29
CA ALA A 2 11.54 16.59 10.43
C ALA A 2 10.49 17.70 10.40
N VAL A 3 10.51 18.54 9.37
CA VAL A 3 9.40 19.46 9.08
C VAL A 3 8.16 18.58 9.01
N ARG A 4 7.15 18.87 9.86
CA ARG A 4 5.84 18.24 9.77
C ARG A 4 5.19 18.77 8.49
N GLN A 5 5.57 18.21 7.34
CA GLN A 5 4.99 18.57 6.05
C GLN A 5 3.53 18.11 6.07
N THR A 6 2.64 19.08 5.95
CA THR A 6 1.21 18.84 5.77
C THR A 6 0.92 18.79 4.28
N LEU A 7 -0.09 18.05 3.84
CA LEU A 7 -0.55 18.10 2.44
C LEU A 7 -0.97 19.52 2.01
N LYS A 8 -1.31 20.38 2.97
CA LYS A 8 -1.75 21.76 2.72
C LYS A 8 -0.61 22.75 2.51
N THR A 9 0.61 22.40 2.93
CA THR A 9 1.79 23.30 2.90
C THR A 9 2.94 22.55 2.25
N ARG A 10 2.90 22.48 0.92
CA ARG A 10 3.98 21.98 0.06
C ARG A 10 4.61 23.19 -0.61
N GLU A 11 5.54 23.81 0.11
CA GLU A 11 6.13 25.10 -0.25
C GLU A 11 7.29 24.93 -1.24
N PHE A 12 7.88 23.74 -1.29
CA PHE A 12 9.00 23.44 -2.17
C PHE A 12 8.56 22.56 -3.35
N GLY A 13 9.00 22.91 -4.57
CA GLY A 13 8.56 22.25 -5.80
C GLY A 13 8.84 20.74 -5.86
N TYR A 14 9.83 20.22 -5.12
CA TYR A 14 10.11 18.77 -5.05
C TYR A 14 9.06 17.99 -4.22
N GLU A 15 8.20 18.68 -3.48
CA GLU A 15 7.13 18.09 -2.66
C GLU A 15 5.81 17.99 -3.42
N LEU A 16 5.72 18.65 -4.58
CA LEU A 16 4.56 18.60 -5.45
C LEU A 16 4.57 17.27 -6.21
N SER A 17 3.39 16.70 -6.36
CA SER A 17 3.20 15.60 -7.29
C SER A 17 3.37 16.06 -8.74
N GLY A 18 3.62 15.15 -9.68
CA GLY A 18 3.76 15.50 -11.09
C GLY A 18 2.52 16.18 -11.63
N PHE A 19 1.35 15.70 -11.19
CA PHE A 19 0.06 16.29 -11.51
C PHE A 19 -0.10 17.70 -10.95
N GLU A 20 0.24 17.90 -9.67
CA GLU A 20 0.14 19.20 -9.01
C GLU A 20 1.06 20.23 -9.66
N HIS A 21 2.30 19.84 -9.98
CA HIS A 21 3.25 20.71 -10.67
C HIS A 21 2.69 21.21 -12.01
N ASN A 22 2.16 20.30 -12.83
CA ASN A 22 1.67 20.65 -14.15
C ASN A 22 0.46 21.59 -14.10
N LEU A 23 -0.47 21.37 -13.16
CA LEU A 23 -1.64 22.23 -13.00
C LEU A 23 -1.34 23.59 -12.37
N ILE A 24 -0.28 23.69 -11.56
CA ILE A 24 0.13 24.98 -10.99
C ILE A 24 0.88 25.82 -12.03
N PHE A 25 1.80 25.22 -12.80
CA PHE A 25 2.79 25.97 -13.59
C PHE A 25 2.64 25.88 -15.12
N GLU A 26 1.99 24.84 -15.66
CA GLU A 26 2.03 24.56 -17.11
C GLU A 26 0.66 24.64 -17.79
N LYS A 27 -0.42 24.38 -17.03
CA LYS A 27 -1.78 24.34 -17.55
C LYS A 27 -2.68 25.31 -16.80
N ASP A 28 -3.52 26.00 -17.57
CA ASP A 28 -4.58 26.87 -17.07
C ASP A 28 -5.94 26.24 -17.38
N GLU A 29 -6.98 26.64 -16.64
CA GLU A 29 -8.38 26.23 -16.87
C GLU A 29 -8.73 24.77 -16.62
N ILE A 30 -7.85 24.02 -15.97
CA ILE A 30 -8.04 22.61 -15.65
C ILE A 30 -7.72 22.35 -14.17
N GLY A 31 -8.52 21.52 -13.51
CA GLY A 31 -8.32 21.22 -12.09
C GLY A 31 -9.49 20.49 -11.43
N PHE A 32 -9.34 20.24 -10.14
CA PHE A 32 -10.35 19.66 -9.27
C PHE A 32 -11.28 20.74 -8.71
N VAL A 33 -12.58 20.50 -8.83
CA VAL A 33 -13.59 21.48 -8.41
C VAL A 33 -13.70 21.58 -6.89
N ARG A 34 -13.46 22.78 -6.35
CA ARG A 34 -13.79 23.17 -4.97
C ARG A 34 -14.78 24.32 -4.96
N PHE A 35 -15.93 24.15 -4.31
CA PHE A 35 -16.94 25.21 -4.18
C PHE A 35 -16.59 26.27 -3.13
N ASP A 36 -17.06 27.50 -3.38
CA ASP A 36 -17.00 28.60 -2.42
C ASP A 36 -18.15 28.51 -1.40
N GLY A 37 -17.98 27.65 -0.39
CA GLY A 37 -18.95 27.49 0.69
C GLY A 37 -20.27 26.86 0.22
N ARG A 38 -21.37 27.62 0.28
CA ARG A 38 -22.73 27.10 0.03
C ARG A 38 -23.16 27.18 -1.43
N SER A 39 -22.57 28.07 -2.23
CA SER A 39 -22.94 28.18 -3.64
C SER A 39 -22.23 27.12 -4.47
N ARG A 40 -23.00 26.36 -5.25
CA ARG A 40 -22.44 25.42 -6.25
C ARG A 40 -22.15 26.10 -7.59
N SER A 41 -22.56 27.34 -7.78
CA SER A 41 -22.31 28.09 -9.02
C SER A 41 -20.98 28.81 -9.04
N ILE A 42 -20.28 28.89 -7.90
CA ILE A 42 -18.96 29.52 -7.78
C ILE A 42 -17.97 28.47 -7.27
N PHE A 43 -16.89 28.27 -8.02
CA PHE A 43 -15.89 27.27 -7.71
C PHE A 43 -14.47 27.70 -8.09
N TYR A 44 -13.52 26.92 -7.59
CA TYR A 44 -12.10 27.01 -7.86
C TYR A 44 -11.64 25.71 -8.51
N LEU A 45 -10.59 25.80 -9.33
CA LEU A 45 -9.90 24.65 -9.91
C LEU A 45 -8.59 24.45 -9.14
N ASP A 46 -8.59 23.47 -8.24
CA ASP A 46 -7.46 23.09 -7.41
C ASP A 46 -6.57 22.06 -8.14
N PRO A 47 -5.23 22.09 -7.97
CA PRO A 47 -4.31 21.16 -8.62
C PRO A 47 -4.44 19.71 -8.13
N SER A 48 -4.97 19.50 -6.91
CA SER A 48 -5.38 18.19 -6.43
C SER A 48 -6.47 18.34 -5.37
N PRO A 49 -7.20 17.28 -5.01
CA PRO A 49 -8.11 17.30 -3.86
C PRO A 49 -7.42 17.64 -2.52
N PHE A 50 -6.08 17.64 -2.49
CA PHE A 50 -5.26 17.80 -1.30
C PHE A 50 -4.55 19.15 -1.23
N LEU A 51 -4.48 19.90 -2.33
CA LEU A 51 -3.79 21.18 -2.44
C LEU A 51 -4.70 22.23 -3.06
N GLN A 52 -4.90 23.34 -2.36
CA GLN A 52 -5.64 24.46 -2.93
C GLN A 52 -4.79 25.20 -3.97
N SER A 53 -5.42 25.66 -5.04
CA SER A 53 -4.72 26.43 -6.06
C SER A 53 -4.16 27.72 -5.49
N PRO A 54 -2.88 28.06 -5.79
CA PRO A 54 -2.33 29.37 -5.47
C PRO A 54 -2.84 30.45 -6.43
N LYS A 55 -3.52 30.08 -7.53
CA LYS A 55 -4.02 31.01 -8.55
C LYS A 55 -5.20 31.83 -8.01
N ARG A 56 -5.20 33.13 -8.29
CA ARG A 56 -6.27 34.08 -7.87
C ARG A 56 -7.40 34.12 -8.89
N GLU A 57 -8.06 32.99 -9.04
CA GLU A 57 -9.06 32.78 -10.09
C GLU A 57 -10.32 32.18 -9.51
N ILE A 58 -11.47 32.70 -9.96
CA ILE A 58 -12.79 32.25 -9.56
C ILE A 58 -13.54 31.86 -10.83
N TYR A 59 -14.17 30.69 -10.82
CA TYR A 59 -15.01 30.21 -11.91
C TYR A 59 -16.47 30.33 -11.48
N ALA A 60 -17.30 30.99 -12.30
CA ALA A 60 -18.69 31.27 -11.99
C ALA A 60 -19.61 30.82 -13.14
N ILE A 61 -20.61 30.01 -12.82
CA ILE A 61 -21.67 29.63 -13.76
C ILE A 61 -22.88 30.53 -13.48
N ARG A 62 -23.26 31.35 -14.46
CA ARG A 62 -24.44 32.24 -14.38
C ARG A 62 -25.61 31.72 -15.21
N ASP A 63 -25.31 30.99 -16.27
CA ASP A 63 -26.29 30.41 -17.18
C ASP A 63 -26.82 29.09 -16.60
N SER A 64 -28.15 28.94 -16.57
CA SER A 64 -28.81 27.72 -16.11
C SER A 64 -28.60 26.53 -17.03
N ASP A 65 -28.23 26.77 -18.30
CA ASP A 65 -28.05 25.72 -19.30
C ASP A 65 -26.66 25.05 -19.19
N VAL A 66 -25.74 25.65 -18.43
CA VAL A 66 -24.42 25.07 -18.19
C VAL A 66 -24.50 24.12 -16.99
N PRO A 67 -24.15 22.82 -17.16
CA PRO A 67 -24.22 21.86 -16.07
C PRO A 67 -23.28 22.27 -14.93
N LEU A 68 -23.73 22.10 -13.68
CA LEU A 68 -22.87 22.31 -12.52
C LEU A 68 -21.94 21.08 -12.36
N PRO A 69 -20.62 21.26 -12.28
CA PRO A 69 -19.72 20.14 -12.03
C PRO A 69 -19.93 19.58 -10.62
N ALA A 70 -19.46 18.36 -10.36
CA ALA A 70 -19.48 17.78 -9.03
C ALA A 70 -18.27 18.24 -8.19
N LYS A 71 -18.40 18.18 -6.86
CA LYS A 71 -17.28 18.47 -5.94
C LYS A 71 -16.17 17.45 -6.15
N ASN A 72 -14.93 17.90 -6.21
CA ASN A 72 -13.73 17.10 -6.49
C ASN A 72 -13.76 16.42 -7.87
N GLU A 73 -14.64 16.83 -8.79
CA GLU A 73 -14.58 16.37 -10.17
C GLU A 73 -13.40 17.03 -10.88
N PHE A 74 -12.72 16.26 -11.73
CA PHE A 74 -11.60 16.74 -12.51
C PHE A 74 -12.09 17.23 -13.88
N ILE A 75 -12.01 18.54 -14.12
CA ILE A 75 -12.61 19.19 -15.30
C ILE A 75 -11.63 20.12 -16.00
N GLU A 76 -11.88 20.33 -17.29
CA GLU A 76 -11.29 21.38 -18.11
C GLU A 76 -12.39 22.36 -18.53
N VAL A 77 -12.20 23.64 -18.23
CA VAL A 77 -13.08 24.71 -18.66
C VAL A 77 -12.71 25.11 -20.08
N THR A 78 -13.62 24.84 -21.02
CA THR A 78 -13.35 24.98 -22.46
C THR A 78 -13.78 26.33 -23.02
N SER A 79 -14.69 27.04 -22.35
CA SER A 79 -15.12 28.38 -22.75
C SER A 79 -15.55 29.22 -21.56
N PHE A 80 -15.11 30.48 -21.51
CA PHE A 80 -15.48 31.45 -20.48
C PHE A 80 -15.31 32.90 -20.95
N GLU A 81 -15.97 33.82 -20.25
CA GLU A 81 -15.64 35.25 -20.31
C GLU A 81 -14.78 35.64 -19.10
N LEU A 82 -13.78 36.50 -19.31
CA LEU A 82 -12.88 36.95 -18.26
C LEU A 82 -13.19 38.38 -17.82
N GLU A 83 -13.46 38.56 -16.53
CA GLU A 83 -13.55 39.86 -15.87
C GLU A 83 -12.45 39.97 -14.80
N ARG A 84 -11.73 41.10 -14.78
CA ARG A 84 -10.73 41.37 -13.74
C ARG A 84 -11.35 42.25 -12.66
N VAL A 85 -11.48 41.70 -11.46
CA VAL A 85 -12.04 42.41 -10.31
C VAL A 85 -10.92 42.80 -9.36
N VAL A 86 -10.82 44.08 -9.05
CA VAL A 86 -9.91 44.60 -8.01
C VAL A 86 -10.71 44.75 -6.72
N SER A 87 -10.25 44.11 -5.66
CA SER A 87 -10.91 44.14 -4.34
C SER A 87 -9.91 44.40 -3.23
N GLY A 88 -10.36 44.93 -2.08
CA GLY A 88 -9.51 45.18 -0.92
C GLY A 88 -9.50 46.64 -0.47
N ARG A 89 -8.67 46.94 0.53
CA ARG A 89 -8.44 48.30 1.04
C ARG A 89 -7.23 48.91 0.32
N MET A 90 -7.08 50.24 0.33
CA MET A 90 -6.01 50.97 -0.38
C MET A 90 -4.59 50.39 -0.19
N ASN A 91 -4.30 49.82 0.98
CA ASN A 91 -2.99 49.25 1.31
C ASN A 91 -2.85 47.74 1.02
N ASN A 92 -3.89 47.09 0.49
CA ASN A 92 -3.91 45.65 0.18
C ASN A 92 -4.94 45.36 -0.93
N LEU A 93 -4.74 45.98 -2.10
CA LEU A 93 -5.54 45.69 -3.28
C LEU A 93 -5.14 44.33 -3.85
N VAL A 94 -6.13 43.51 -4.17
CA VAL A 94 -5.99 42.16 -4.71
C VAL A 94 -6.74 42.10 -6.02
N ASN A 95 -6.00 41.74 -7.08
CA ASN A 95 -6.58 41.42 -8.38
C ASN A 95 -7.03 39.97 -8.39
N THR A 96 -8.29 39.74 -8.78
CA THR A 96 -8.89 38.42 -8.93
C THR A 96 -9.48 38.31 -10.34
N ASN A 97 -9.13 37.23 -11.04
CA ASN A 97 -9.73 36.91 -12.33
C ASN A 97 -11.04 36.14 -12.09
N VAL A 98 -12.17 36.70 -12.53
CA VAL A 98 -13.47 36.02 -12.52
C VAL A 98 -13.74 35.51 -13.93
N LYS A 99 -13.87 34.19 -14.05
CA LYS A 99 -14.13 33.47 -15.30
C LYS A 99 -15.57 32.99 -15.32
N TYR A 100 -16.41 33.60 -16.15
CA TYR A 100 -17.81 33.20 -16.32
C TYR A 100 -17.89 32.04 -17.29
N VAL A 101 -18.07 30.83 -16.75
CA VAL A 101 -17.99 29.57 -17.49
C VAL A 101 -19.20 29.39 -18.39
N ARG A 102 -18.95 29.12 -19.67
CA ARG A 102 -19.94 28.80 -20.69
C ARG A 102 -19.96 27.30 -21.05
N SER A 103 -18.83 26.62 -20.88
CA SER A 103 -18.73 25.17 -21.10
C SER A 103 -17.52 24.58 -20.38
N TRP A 104 -17.61 23.30 -20.04
CA TRP A 104 -16.52 22.50 -19.49
C TRP A 104 -16.71 21.02 -19.88
N GLU A 105 -15.63 20.25 -19.78
CA GLU A 105 -15.65 18.80 -19.99
C GLU A 105 -14.88 18.05 -18.90
N LYS A 106 -15.17 16.76 -18.71
CA LYS A 106 -14.37 15.92 -17.82
C LYS A 106 -13.00 15.73 -18.43
N ALA A 107 -11.97 16.00 -17.66
CA ALA A 107 -10.61 15.81 -18.10
C ALA A 107 -10.10 14.40 -17.76
N ASP A 108 -9.20 13.87 -18.59
CA ASP A 108 -8.52 12.60 -18.33
C ASP A 108 -7.18 12.88 -17.61
N PRO A 109 -6.99 12.42 -16.36
CA PRO A 109 -5.75 12.60 -15.62
C PRO A 109 -4.51 12.07 -16.38
N LYS A 110 -4.67 11.02 -17.19
CA LYS A 110 -3.56 10.41 -17.94
C LYS A 110 -2.92 11.38 -18.92
N LYS A 111 -3.68 12.34 -19.45
CA LYS A 111 -3.18 13.34 -20.42
C LYS A 111 -2.29 14.41 -19.78
N LEU A 112 -2.21 14.46 -18.45
CA LEU A 112 -1.44 15.48 -17.72
C LEU A 112 -0.19 14.94 -17.05
N LEU A 113 -0.11 13.64 -16.82
CA LEU A 113 1.03 13.02 -16.16
C LEU A 113 2.18 12.79 -17.16
N HIS A 114 2.81 13.88 -17.61
CA HIS A 114 4.00 13.81 -18.47
C HIS A 114 5.30 13.72 -17.67
N ARG A 115 5.31 14.30 -16.47
CA ARG A 115 6.46 14.31 -15.56
C ARG A 115 6.13 13.44 -14.35
N LYS A 116 6.81 12.30 -14.23
CA LYS A 116 6.72 11.45 -13.05
C LYS A 116 7.85 11.82 -12.10
N VAL A 117 7.52 12.05 -10.84
CA VAL A 117 8.52 12.34 -9.79
C VAL A 117 9.32 11.08 -9.44
N MET A 118 8.67 9.92 -9.57
CA MET A 118 9.20 8.58 -9.36
C MET A 118 8.45 7.64 -10.32
N ASN A 119 9.08 6.60 -10.85
CA ASN A 119 8.35 5.59 -11.63
C ASN A 119 7.87 4.43 -10.73
N SER A 120 7.02 3.52 -11.25
CA SER A 120 6.47 2.42 -10.46
C SER A 120 7.53 1.47 -9.93
N GLU A 121 8.60 1.20 -10.69
CA GLU A 121 9.69 0.32 -10.29
C GLU A 121 10.51 0.94 -9.15
N GLU A 122 10.88 2.23 -9.28
CA GLU A 122 11.54 3.00 -8.22
C GLU A 122 10.67 3.09 -6.95
N TYR A 123 9.35 3.19 -7.13
CA TYR A 123 8.40 3.20 -6.03
C TYR A 123 8.36 1.88 -5.28
N VAL A 124 8.41 0.76 -5.99
CA VAL A 124 8.52 -0.58 -5.38
C VAL A 124 9.88 -0.75 -4.70
N ASP A 125 10.96 -0.33 -5.35
CA ASP A 125 12.33 -0.38 -4.82
C ASP A 125 12.49 0.41 -3.51
N PHE A 126 11.74 1.50 -3.33
CA PHE A 126 11.69 2.22 -2.05
C PHE A 126 11.32 1.29 -0.88
N PHE A 127 10.39 0.34 -1.08
CA PHE A 127 9.98 -0.59 -0.03
C PHE A 127 11.01 -1.68 0.25
N LYS A 128 11.99 -1.89 -0.64
CA LYS A 128 13.10 -2.83 -0.43
C LYS A 128 14.14 -2.34 0.58
N ARG A 129 14.18 -1.03 0.83
CA ARG A 129 15.21 -0.34 1.64
C ARG A 129 15.45 -0.91 3.05
N PRO A 130 14.44 -1.41 3.79
CA PRO A 130 14.67 -2.00 5.11
C PRO A 130 15.33 -3.38 5.08
N PHE A 131 15.30 -4.09 3.95
CA PHE A 131 15.78 -5.47 3.87
C PHE A 131 17.27 -5.54 3.50
N LYS A 132 17.93 -6.62 3.88
CA LYS A 132 19.28 -6.93 3.39
C LYS A 132 19.21 -7.41 1.94
N LYS A 133 20.23 -7.10 1.13
CA LYS A 133 20.21 -7.39 -0.32
C LYS A 133 20.19 -8.87 -0.67
N GLU A 134 20.72 -9.73 0.19
CA GLU A 134 20.75 -11.18 -0.08
C GLU A 134 19.47 -11.92 0.32
N ALA A 135 18.46 -11.22 0.87
CA ALA A 135 17.26 -11.90 1.30
C ALA A 135 16.41 -12.39 0.13
N GLU A 136 15.88 -13.59 0.28
CA GLU A 136 14.93 -14.19 -0.65
C GLU A 136 13.57 -13.48 -0.52
N ASN A 137 12.82 -13.35 -1.61
CA ASN A 137 11.45 -12.83 -1.64
C ASN A 137 11.24 -11.34 -1.32
N ILE A 138 12.31 -10.53 -1.37
CA ILE A 138 12.24 -9.08 -1.12
C ILE A 138 11.31 -8.39 -2.13
N ASP A 139 11.33 -8.82 -3.39
CA ASP A 139 10.64 -8.16 -4.48
C ASP A 139 9.12 -8.27 -4.32
N GLU A 140 8.63 -9.44 -3.95
CA GLU A 140 7.22 -9.75 -3.72
C GLU A 140 6.68 -9.03 -2.47
N ILE A 141 7.48 -8.96 -1.39
CA ILE A 141 7.11 -8.18 -0.20
C ILE A 141 7.07 -6.69 -0.53
N ALA A 142 8.07 -6.17 -1.25
CA ALA A 142 8.13 -4.77 -1.63
C ALA A 142 6.97 -4.39 -2.56
N GLN A 143 6.65 -5.24 -3.53
CA GLN A 143 5.50 -5.10 -4.40
C GLN A 143 4.21 -5.04 -3.58
N THR A 144 4.03 -5.98 -2.65
CA THR A 144 2.85 -6.02 -1.78
C THR A 144 2.71 -4.76 -0.92
N LEU A 145 3.82 -4.27 -0.36
CA LEU A 145 3.83 -3.04 0.44
C LEU A 145 3.49 -1.81 -0.40
N ALA A 146 4.00 -1.73 -1.62
CA ALA A 146 3.67 -0.68 -2.57
C ALA A 146 2.16 -0.67 -2.87
N LEU A 147 1.57 -1.83 -3.10
CA LEU A 147 0.12 -1.97 -3.33
C LEU A 147 -0.71 -1.52 -2.12
N CYS A 148 -0.34 -1.96 -0.92
CA CYS A 148 -1.01 -1.56 0.32
C CYS A 148 -0.93 -0.05 0.57
N SER A 149 0.08 0.63 0.02
CA SER A 149 0.24 2.07 0.16
C SER A 149 -0.64 2.88 -0.80
N VAL A 150 -0.79 2.45 -2.06
CA VAL A 150 -1.51 3.19 -3.11
C VAL A 150 -3.03 3.08 -2.97
N SER A 151 -3.51 2.06 -2.26
CA SER A 151 -4.94 1.79 -2.05
C SER A 151 -5.70 1.46 -3.34
N SER A 152 -6.90 0.90 -3.21
CA SER A 152 -7.80 0.63 -4.33
C SER A 152 -8.92 1.67 -4.37
N ASN A 153 -9.45 1.97 -5.56
CA ASN A 153 -10.71 2.70 -5.63
C ASN A 153 -11.85 1.86 -5.06
N ALA A 154 -12.95 2.53 -4.73
CA ALA A 154 -14.23 1.85 -4.56
C ALA A 154 -14.58 1.12 -5.86
N VAL A 155 -14.84 -0.17 -5.76
CA VAL A 155 -15.32 -1.03 -6.85
C VAL A 155 -16.75 -1.42 -6.47
N GLY A 156 -17.73 -1.16 -7.34
CA GLY A 156 -19.13 -1.48 -7.07
C GLY A 156 -19.95 -0.36 -6.39
N ILE A 157 -21.24 -0.63 -6.18
CA ILE A 157 -22.21 0.37 -5.68
C ILE A 157 -22.26 0.29 -4.15
N ASN A 158 -21.81 1.35 -3.46
CA ASN A 158 -21.77 1.52 -2.00
C ASN A 158 -20.63 0.81 -1.24
N GLU A 159 -19.65 0.25 -1.93
CA GLU A 159 -18.46 -0.29 -1.29
C GLU A 159 -17.37 0.78 -1.11
N LYS A 160 -16.54 0.61 -0.08
CA LYS A 160 -15.36 1.43 0.11
C LYS A 160 -14.18 0.77 -0.58
N GLY A 161 -13.35 1.57 -1.22
CA GLY A 161 -12.04 1.13 -1.66
C GLY A 161 -11.12 0.89 -0.47
N GLY A 162 -9.88 0.51 -0.75
CA GLY A 162 -8.90 0.23 0.29
C GLY A 162 -8.30 -1.16 0.21
N ILE A 163 -7.13 -1.33 0.82
CA ILE A 163 -6.55 -2.64 1.09
C ILE A 163 -6.31 -2.79 2.59
N ASP A 164 -7.08 -3.68 3.21
CA ASP A 164 -6.75 -4.26 4.50
C ASP A 164 -5.66 -5.32 4.37
N SER A 165 -4.59 -5.13 5.13
CA SER A 165 -3.36 -5.93 5.09
C SER A 165 -3.07 -6.56 6.44
N GLY A 166 -2.73 -7.85 6.44
CA GLY A 166 -2.31 -8.60 7.62
C GLY A 166 -0.78 -8.64 7.71
N ILE A 167 -0.18 -7.84 8.58
CA ILE A 167 1.29 -7.80 8.73
C ILE A 167 1.72 -8.90 9.69
N ILE A 168 2.19 -10.02 9.13
CA ILE A 168 2.64 -11.21 9.85
C ILE A 168 4.12 -11.05 10.16
N SER A 169 4.46 -10.72 11.41
CA SER A 169 5.84 -10.39 11.78
C SER A 169 6.10 -10.42 13.29
N LYS A 170 7.37 -10.38 13.67
CA LYS A 170 7.77 -9.95 15.03
C LYS A 170 7.65 -8.43 15.19
N LYS A 171 7.66 -7.96 16.44
CA LYS A 171 7.54 -6.53 16.77
C LYS A 171 8.52 -5.63 16.00
N SER A 172 9.76 -6.06 15.79
CA SER A 172 10.73 -5.28 15.00
C SER A 172 10.31 -5.11 13.54
N GLY A 173 9.77 -6.17 12.92
CA GLY A 173 9.26 -6.12 11.54
C GLY A 173 8.10 -5.13 11.42
N TRP A 174 7.20 -5.15 12.40
CA TRP A 174 6.15 -4.15 12.53
C TRP A 174 6.67 -2.71 12.67
N GLU A 175 7.73 -2.48 13.44
CA GLU A 175 8.36 -1.14 13.53
C GLU A 175 9.03 -0.71 12.21
N HIS A 176 9.59 -1.64 11.47
CA HIS A 176 10.14 -1.40 10.12
C HIS A 176 9.02 -1.02 9.15
N PHE A 177 7.93 -1.80 9.13
CA PHE A 177 6.70 -1.51 8.39
C PHE A 177 6.16 -0.11 8.71
N LYS A 178 5.95 0.22 9.99
CA LYS A 178 5.48 1.56 10.39
C LYS A 178 6.43 2.68 9.96
N SER A 179 7.74 2.39 9.86
CA SER A 179 8.75 3.37 9.45
C SER A 179 8.71 3.66 7.96
N ILE A 180 8.56 2.65 7.10
CA ILE A 180 8.41 2.84 5.64
C ILE A 180 7.05 3.42 5.27
N MET A 181 5.98 3.04 5.98
CA MET A 181 4.63 3.60 5.77
C MET A 181 4.47 5.06 6.23
N ARG A 182 5.57 5.74 6.61
CA ARG A 182 5.60 7.19 6.84
C ARG A 182 5.45 8.02 5.55
N ILE A 183 5.51 7.37 4.39
CA ILE A 183 5.09 7.99 3.12
C ILE A 183 3.63 8.45 3.19
N ILE A 184 2.77 7.70 3.90
CA ILE A 184 1.36 8.04 4.08
C ILE A 184 1.24 9.36 4.87
N PRO A 185 0.62 10.40 4.27
CA PRO A 185 0.42 11.69 4.93
C PRO A 185 -0.36 11.57 6.24
N LYS A 186 -0.12 12.48 7.18
CA LYS A 186 -0.80 12.44 8.49
C LYS A 186 -2.29 12.75 8.38
N GLU A 187 -2.67 13.55 7.41
CA GLU A 187 -4.04 13.90 7.06
C GLU A 187 -4.86 12.66 6.76
N PHE A 188 -4.25 11.66 6.12
CA PHE A 188 -4.88 10.40 5.78
C PHE A 188 -5.10 9.50 7.00
N LYS A 189 -4.51 9.81 8.15
CA LYS A 189 -4.77 9.11 9.42
C LYS A 189 -5.97 9.65 10.20
N SER A 190 -6.61 10.70 9.68
CA SER A 190 -7.82 11.28 10.26
C SER A 190 -9.05 10.51 9.81
N THR A 191 -9.97 10.20 10.72
CA THR A 191 -11.27 9.56 10.40
C THR A 191 -12.18 10.42 9.50
N LYS A 192 -11.80 11.68 9.25
CA LYS A 192 -12.47 12.59 8.30
C LYS A 192 -11.84 12.57 6.90
N SER A 193 -10.77 11.80 6.70
CA SER A 193 -10.11 11.67 5.40
C SER A 193 -10.97 10.85 4.45
N ALA A 194 -11.03 11.26 3.18
CA ALA A 194 -11.60 10.44 2.12
C ALA A 194 -10.75 9.17 1.89
N TYR A 195 -9.44 9.25 2.14
CA TYR A 195 -8.47 8.16 2.02
C TYR A 195 -7.92 7.86 3.41
N TYR A 196 -8.59 6.99 4.17
CA TYR A 196 -8.24 6.70 5.55
C TYR A 196 -7.20 5.58 5.63
N TYR A 197 -6.14 5.79 6.40
CA TYR A 197 -5.09 4.80 6.66
C TYR A 197 -4.87 4.67 8.15
N ASN A 198 -4.79 3.43 8.63
CA ASN A 198 -4.43 3.17 10.01
C ASN A 198 -3.59 1.90 10.17
N SER A 199 -2.72 1.91 11.18
CA SER A 199 -1.89 0.76 11.54
C SER A 199 -2.29 0.31 12.94
N LEU A 200 -2.88 -0.86 13.04
CA LEU A 200 -3.50 -1.41 14.25
C LEU A 200 -2.58 -2.47 14.86
N GLU A 201 -2.11 -2.24 16.09
CA GLU A 201 -1.39 -3.27 16.86
C GLU A 201 -2.33 -4.26 17.54
N VAL A 202 -3.59 -3.86 17.72
CA VAL A 202 -4.67 -4.64 18.29
C VAL A 202 -5.87 -4.52 17.36
N GLU A 203 -6.49 -5.65 17.04
CA GLU A 203 -7.65 -5.71 16.17
C GLU A 203 -8.79 -4.83 16.68
N LYS A 204 -9.31 -3.99 15.78
CA LYS A 204 -10.41 -3.09 16.05
C LYS A 204 -11.14 -2.79 14.76
N ASN A 205 -12.46 -2.97 14.77
CA ASN A 205 -13.31 -2.54 13.67
C ASN A 205 -13.31 -1.01 13.58
N VAL A 206 -12.72 -0.49 12.50
CA VAL A 206 -12.67 0.94 12.19
C VAL A 206 -13.22 1.16 10.80
N ASN A 207 -14.37 1.83 10.71
CA ASN A 207 -15.01 2.12 9.42
C ASN A 207 -15.54 3.56 9.41
N PRO A 208 -14.69 4.56 9.10
CA PRO A 208 -15.09 5.97 9.18
C PRO A 208 -16.14 6.32 8.12
N LYS A 209 -17.29 6.86 8.53
CA LYS A 209 -18.49 7.02 7.69
C LYS A 209 -18.24 7.74 6.37
N ASP A 210 -17.48 8.83 6.39
CA ASP A 210 -17.29 9.72 5.24
C ASP A 210 -16.08 9.36 4.37
N SER A 211 -15.36 8.29 4.70
CA SER A 211 -14.21 7.81 3.90
C SER A 211 -14.68 7.07 2.65
N LEU A 212 -14.06 7.37 1.52
CA LEU A 212 -14.22 6.65 0.25
C LEU A 212 -13.36 5.38 0.23
N GLU A 213 -12.17 5.46 0.81
CA GLU A 213 -11.19 4.38 0.87
C GLU A 213 -10.71 4.19 2.31
N VAL A 214 -10.61 2.93 2.76
CA VAL A 214 -10.20 2.55 4.11
C VAL A 214 -9.11 1.49 4.04
N ASN A 215 -7.92 1.82 4.53
CA ASN A 215 -6.75 0.95 4.51
C ASN A 215 -6.30 0.65 5.94
N LEU A 216 -6.51 -0.58 6.38
CA LEU A 216 -6.06 -1.04 7.69
C LEU A 216 -4.86 -1.97 7.53
N SER A 217 -3.77 -1.67 8.22
CA SER A 217 -2.67 -2.62 8.38
C SER A 217 -2.72 -3.17 9.80
N ILE A 218 -2.94 -4.47 9.93
CA ILE A 218 -3.21 -5.13 11.20
C ILE A 218 -2.01 -6.01 11.55
N PHE A 219 -1.44 -5.83 12.73
CA PHE A 219 -0.31 -6.63 13.19
C PHE A 219 -0.80 -8.01 13.67
N ASN A 220 -0.30 -9.09 13.05
CA ASN A 220 -0.64 -10.48 13.36
C ASN A 220 -2.16 -10.71 13.59
N PRO A 221 -3.01 -10.44 12.56
CA PRO A 221 -4.46 -10.56 12.68
C PRO A 221 -4.88 -12.00 12.98
N LYS A 222 -6.01 -12.16 13.66
CA LYS A 222 -6.64 -13.44 14.02
C LYS A 222 -8.13 -13.45 13.68
N GLU A 223 -8.86 -12.39 14.04
CA GLU A 223 -10.32 -12.34 13.91
C GLU A 223 -10.79 -11.46 12.76
N MET A 224 -10.03 -10.43 12.40
CA MET A 224 -10.38 -9.53 11.31
C MET A 224 -10.05 -10.14 9.96
N PHE A 225 -10.93 -9.89 8.98
CA PHE A 225 -10.67 -10.23 7.59
C PHE A 225 -9.62 -9.28 7.00
N VAL A 226 -8.65 -9.85 6.29
CA VAL A 226 -7.67 -9.09 5.51
C VAL A 226 -7.79 -9.46 4.04
N HIS A 227 -7.39 -8.57 3.15
CA HIS A 227 -7.31 -8.89 1.72
C HIS A 227 -5.96 -9.54 1.39
N VAL A 228 -4.86 -8.99 1.93
CA VAL A 228 -3.50 -9.41 1.60
C VAL A 228 -2.67 -9.68 2.86
N PRO A 229 -2.09 -10.88 3.03
CA PRO A 229 -1.06 -11.11 4.04
C PRO A 229 0.26 -10.47 3.60
N VAL A 230 1.03 -9.93 4.54
CA VAL A 230 2.38 -9.42 4.31
C VAL A 230 3.30 -10.00 5.37
N THR A 231 4.11 -10.97 4.97
CA THR A 231 5.00 -11.67 5.88
C THR A 231 6.35 -10.96 5.95
N PHE A 232 6.73 -10.44 7.13
CA PHE A 232 8.07 -9.90 7.39
C PHE A 232 8.88 -10.89 8.22
N ASP A 233 9.29 -11.97 7.58
CA ASP A 233 10.17 -12.99 8.16
C ASP A 233 11.64 -12.81 7.80
N ILE A 234 11.93 -11.85 6.92
CA ILE A 234 13.24 -11.56 6.36
C ILE A 234 14.13 -10.73 7.30
N ASP A 235 15.44 -10.95 7.18
CA ASP A 235 16.47 -10.15 7.81
C ASP A 235 16.47 -8.68 7.35
N THR A 236 16.34 -7.78 8.33
CA THR A 236 16.27 -6.34 8.12
C THR A 236 17.57 -5.65 8.50
N ARG A 237 17.91 -4.58 7.78
CA ARG A 237 18.96 -3.63 8.13
C ARG A 237 18.59 -2.91 9.43
N ARG A 238 19.59 -2.41 10.15
CA ARG A 238 19.31 -1.59 11.34
C ARG A 238 18.54 -0.35 10.93
N ARG A 239 17.55 0.03 11.75
CA ARG A 239 16.66 1.16 11.48
C ARG A 239 17.40 2.44 11.10
N ASP A 240 18.44 2.80 11.84
CA ASP A 240 19.19 4.04 11.63
C ASP A 240 20.01 4.05 10.32
N GLU A 241 20.32 2.87 9.75
CA GLU A 241 21.07 2.76 8.50
C GLU A 241 20.19 3.13 7.32
N TYR A 242 19.04 2.47 7.16
CA TYR A 242 18.16 2.73 6.02
C TYR A 242 17.29 3.98 6.21
N LEU A 243 17.03 4.43 7.45
CA LEU A 243 16.25 5.65 7.68
C LEU A 243 16.89 6.88 7.04
N LYS A 244 18.22 6.94 6.98
CA LYS A 244 18.95 8.02 6.31
C LYS A 244 18.66 8.00 4.81
N ASP A 245 18.70 6.81 4.21
CA ASP A 245 18.42 6.58 2.78
C ASP A 245 16.98 7.01 2.45
N ILE A 246 16.00 6.51 3.21
CA ILE A 246 14.58 6.74 2.88
C ILE A 246 14.08 8.13 3.24
N THR A 247 14.72 8.86 4.16
CA THR A 247 14.24 10.19 4.58
C THR A 247 14.24 11.18 3.40
N PHE A 248 15.24 11.07 2.53
CA PHE A 248 15.30 11.87 1.30
C PHE A 248 14.28 11.40 0.26
N GLU A 249 14.00 10.10 0.17
CA GLU A 249 13.10 9.50 -0.83
C GLU A 249 11.61 9.66 -0.47
N ILE A 250 11.26 9.80 0.82
CA ILE A 250 9.86 9.90 1.29
C ILE A 250 9.02 10.95 0.54
N PRO A 251 9.50 12.19 0.29
CA PRO A 251 8.73 13.17 -0.49
C PRO A 251 8.41 12.69 -1.90
N PHE A 252 9.35 12.02 -2.57
CA PHE A 252 9.17 11.49 -3.93
C PHE A 252 8.19 10.32 -3.95
N ALA A 253 8.31 9.38 -3.01
CA ALA A 253 7.37 8.28 -2.85
C ALA A 253 5.96 8.80 -2.48
N ARG A 254 5.86 9.85 -1.65
CA ARG A 254 4.58 10.48 -1.33
C ARG A 254 3.97 11.18 -2.56
N ALA A 255 4.78 11.84 -3.38
CA ALA A 255 4.33 12.44 -4.64
C ALA A 255 3.74 11.38 -5.59
N GLN A 256 4.41 10.23 -5.74
CA GLN A 256 3.90 9.08 -6.48
C GLN A 256 2.55 8.59 -5.94
N LEU A 257 2.45 8.43 -4.61
CA LEU A 257 1.18 8.08 -3.95
C LEU A 257 0.08 9.09 -4.28
N ILE A 258 0.35 10.39 -4.18
CA ILE A 258 -0.63 11.43 -4.50
C ILE A 258 -1.07 11.37 -5.96
N ASP A 259 -0.12 11.26 -6.89
CA ASP A 259 -0.43 11.11 -8.31
C ASP A 259 -1.31 9.89 -8.56
N SER A 260 -1.04 8.78 -7.85
CA SER A 260 -1.78 7.53 -8.04
C SER A 260 -3.24 7.64 -7.62
N LEU A 261 -3.54 8.40 -6.55
CA LEU A 261 -4.91 8.62 -6.08
C LEU A 261 -5.78 9.43 -7.05
N MET A 262 -5.16 10.07 -8.06
CA MET A 262 -5.89 10.77 -9.12
C MET A 262 -6.53 9.80 -10.12
N PHE A 263 -6.13 8.52 -10.09
CA PHE A 263 -6.63 7.49 -10.98
C PHE A 263 -7.67 6.60 -10.26
N GLN A 264 -8.79 6.39 -10.93
CA GLN A 264 -9.91 5.55 -10.46
C GLN A 264 -10.15 4.48 -11.54
N PRO A 265 -9.30 3.44 -11.62
CA PRO A 265 -9.34 2.49 -12.72
C PRO A 265 -10.68 1.75 -12.79
N GLU A 266 -11.26 1.70 -13.98
CA GLU A 266 -12.48 0.93 -14.26
C GLU A 266 -12.13 -0.52 -14.61
N ILE A 267 -12.92 -1.48 -14.10
CA ILE A 267 -12.73 -2.89 -14.43
C ILE A 267 -13.36 -3.15 -15.79
N THR A 268 -12.54 -3.51 -16.78
CA THR A 268 -13.02 -3.88 -18.11
C THR A 268 -13.76 -5.21 -18.09
N LYS A 269 -14.70 -5.42 -19.01
CA LYS A 269 -15.41 -6.73 -19.14
C LYS A 269 -14.48 -7.93 -19.31
N LYS A 270 -13.32 -7.73 -19.95
CA LYS A 270 -12.31 -8.78 -20.10
C LYS A 270 -11.63 -9.10 -18.77
N ALA A 271 -11.26 -8.07 -18.01
CA ALA A 271 -10.69 -8.22 -16.68
C ALA A 271 -11.69 -8.80 -15.68
N GLU A 272 -12.98 -8.46 -15.76
CA GLU A 272 -14.06 -9.01 -14.92
C GLU A 272 -14.16 -10.54 -15.02
N LYS A 273 -14.12 -11.08 -16.25
CA LYS A 273 -14.11 -12.53 -16.45
C LYS A 273 -12.87 -13.15 -15.81
N ARG A 274 -11.70 -12.55 -16.02
CA ARG A 274 -10.44 -13.05 -15.45
C ARG A 274 -10.43 -12.98 -13.92
N LEU A 275 -10.98 -11.91 -13.34
CA LEU A 275 -11.14 -11.74 -11.89
C LEU A 275 -11.99 -12.87 -11.31
N THR A 276 -13.09 -13.21 -11.97
CA THR A 276 -13.96 -14.31 -11.54
C THR A 276 -13.17 -15.63 -11.49
N ASP A 277 -12.40 -15.94 -12.54
CA ASP A 277 -11.55 -17.14 -12.56
C ASP A 277 -10.54 -17.11 -11.39
N ARG A 278 -9.86 -15.98 -11.18
CA ARG A 278 -8.87 -15.85 -10.09
C ARG A 278 -9.48 -15.88 -8.69
N ILE A 279 -10.70 -15.40 -8.50
CA ILE A 279 -11.41 -15.54 -7.22
C ILE A 279 -11.65 -17.03 -6.93
N TYR A 280 -12.05 -17.82 -7.94
CA TYR A 280 -12.19 -19.27 -7.75
C TYR A 280 -10.85 -19.94 -7.44
N ASP A 281 -9.77 -19.58 -8.15
CA ASP A 281 -8.42 -20.09 -7.85
C ASP A 281 -7.99 -19.74 -6.41
N MET A 282 -8.28 -18.52 -5.96
CA MET A 282 -8.01 -18.06 -4.59
C MET A 282 -8.85 -18.83 -3.56
N ILE A 283 -10.13 -19.06 -3.83
CA ILE A 283 -11.01 -19.87 -2.96
C ILE A 283 -10.52 -21.31 -2.91
N GLU A 284 -10.16 -21.92 -4.03
CA GLU A 284 -9.64 -23.28 -4.08
C GLU A 284 -8.33 -23.37 -3.28
N THR A 285 -7.37 -22.49 -3.55
CA THR A 285 -6.09 -22.43 -2.85
C THR A 285 -6.25 -22.20 -1.35
N PHE A 286 -7.14 -21.28 -0.97
CA PHE A 286 -7.46 -21.03 0.42
C PHE A 286 -8.13 -22.26 1.02
N THR A 287 -9.27 -22.75 0.53
CA THR A 287 -10.00 -23.88 1.15
C THR A 287 -9.22 -25.18 1.28
N HIS A 288 -8.23 -25.45 0.41
CA HIS A 288 -7.34 -26.62 0.54
C HIS A 288 -6.29 -26.48 1.64
N ALA A 289 -6.10 -25.29 2.20
CA ALA A 289 -5.28 -25.09 3.38
C ALA A 289 -6.11 -25.36 4.65
N ASP A 290 -5.81 -26.45 5.36
CA ASP A 290 -6.66 -26.94 6.48
C ASP A 290 -6.86 -25.96 7.67
N THR A 291 -6.08 -24.88 7.80
CA THR A 291 -6.12 -23.89 8.91
C THR A 291 -5.44 -22.57 8.51
N PHE A 292 -5.79 -21.45 9.14
CA PHE A 292 -5.18 -20.14 8.85
C PHE A 292 -4.91 -19.38 10.15
N SER A 293 -3.84 -18.57 10.15
CA SER A 293 -3.57 -17.65 11.25
C SER A 293 -4.44 -16.39 11.21
N TYR A 294 -5.08 -16.11 10.07
CA TYR A 294 -5.93 -14.94 9.81
C TYR A 294 -7.16 -15.33 8.98
N LYS A 295 -8.17 -14.46 8.94
CA LYS A 295 -9.33 -14.60 8.04
C LYS A 295 -9.09 -13.80 6.77
N GLN A 296 -9.57 -14.30 5.64
CA GLN A 296 -9.35 -13.65 4.35
C GLN A 296 -10.66 -13.32 3.64
N ASP A 297 -10.76 -12.10 3.15
CA ASP A 297 -11.88 -11.67 2.30
C ASP A 297 -11.51 -11.86 0.83
N LEU A 298 -11.75 -13.07 0.33
CA LEU A 298 -11.37 -13.47 -1.03
C LEU A 298 -12.28 -12.83 -2.11
N GLY A 299 -13.52 -12.47 -1.76
CA GLY A 299 -14.45 -11.83 -2.68
C GLY A 299 -13.99 -10.43 -3.06
N ASP A 300 -13.49 -9.69 -2.08
CA ASP A 300 -13.05 -8.32 -2.26
C ASP A 300 -11.54 -8.20 -2.60
N ALA A 301 -10.73 -9.18 -2.21
CA ALA A 301 -9.28 -9.10 -2.37
C ALA A 301 -8.85 -8.95 -3.84
N ALA A 302 -9.30 -9.85 -4.73
CA ALA A 302 -8.88 -9.84 -6.13
C ALA A 302 -9.15 -8.50 -6.85
N PRO A 303 -10.38 -7.93 -6.83
CA PRO A 303 -10.64 -6.65 -7.49
C PRO A 303 -9.89 -5.49 -6.85
N LYS A 304 -9.73 -5.46 -5.51
CA LYS A 304 -8.98 -4.40 -4.81
C LYS A 304 -7.49 -4.43 -5.13
N ILE A 305 -6.88 -5.62 -5.18
CA ILE A 305 -5.46 -5.79 -5.54
C ILE A 305 -5.23 -5.38 -6.99
N ALA A 306 -6.06 -5.86 -7.93
CA ALA A 306 -5.93 -5.54 -9.35
C ALA A 306 -6.11 -4.03 -9.63
N SER A 307 -7.11 -3.41 -8.99
CA SER A 307 -7.31 -1.96 -9.02
C SER A 307 -6.09 -1.20 -8.49
N SER A 308 -5.50 -1.65 -7.38
CA SER A 308 -4.32 -1.01 -6.79
C SER A 308 -3.09 -1.12 -7.71
N ILE A 309 -2.91 -2.26 -8.40
CA ILE A 309 -1.85 -2.42 -9.41
C ILE A 309 -2.04 -1.46 -10.57
N ALA A 310 -3.25 -1.39 -11.11
CA ALA A 310 -3.58 -0.48 -12.20
C ALA A 310 -3.33 0.97 -11.81
N ARG A 311 -3.75 1.36 -10.59
CA ARG A 311 -3.58 2.69 -10.02
C ARG A 311 -2.11 3.05 -9.79
N MET A 312 -1.32 2.14 -9.22
CA MET A 312 0.12 2.33 -9.02
C MET A 312 0.85 2.61 -10.33
N ASN A 313 0.35 2.03 -11.42
CA ASN A 313 0.85 2.21 -12.79
C ASN A 313 0.16 3.32 -13.58
N PHE A 314 -0.67 4.14 -12.94
CA PHE A 314 -1.40 5.27 -13.57
C PHE A 314 -2.27 4.84 -14.75
N LYS A 315 -2.90 3.67 -14.66
CA LYS A 315 -3.86 3.17 -15.66
C LYS A 315 -5.27 3.64 -15.29
N SER A 316 -6.05 3.99 -16.31
CA SER A 316 -7.48 4.33 -16.17
C SER A 316 -8.39 3.09 -16.20
N GLU A 317 -7.83 1.93 -16.53
CA GLU A 317 -8.56 0.67 -16.66
C GLU A 317 -7.72 -0.47 -16.06
N VAL A 318 -8.39 -1.45 -15.45
CA VAL A 318 -7.78 -2.70 -15.01
C VAL A 318 -7.66 -3.64 -16.21
N SER A 319 -6.42 -4.08 -16.52
CA SER A 319 -6.15 -5.07 -17.56
C SER A 319 -6.16 -6.50 -17.01
N VAL A 320 -6.18 -7.49 -17.91
CA VAL A 320 -6.02 -8.92 -17.55
C VAL A 320 -4.70 -9.16 -16.84
N ASP A 321 -3.61 -8.50 -17.29
CA ASP A 321 -2.30 -8.61 -16.65
C ASP A 321 -2.30 -8.04 -15.23
N ASP A 322 -3.04 -6.97 -14.96
CA ASP A 322 -3.15 -6.43 -13.61
C ASP A 322 -3.82 -7.42 -12.65
N VAL A 323 -4.81 -8.18 -13.14
CA VAL A 323 -5.47 -9.25 -12.40
C VAL A 323 -4.52 -10.41 -12.14
N ASP A 324 -3.80 -10.87 -13.17
CA ASP A 324 -2.88 -12.00 -13.05
C ASP A 324 -1.67 -11.67 -12.16
N ASN A 325 -1.11 -10.47 -12.29
CA ASN A 325 -0.03 -10.01 -11.41
C ASN A 325 -0.52 -9.87 -9.96
N GLY A 326 -1.76 -9.41 -9.75
CA GLY A 326 -2.35 -9.31 -8.43
C GLY A 326 -2.55 -10.66 -7.76
N TYR A 327 -3.07 -11.63 -8.52
CA TYR A 327 -3.22 -13.00 -8.08
C TYR A 327 -1.87 -13.65 -7.73
N ASN A 328 -0.86 -13.53 -8.60
CA ASN A 328 0.46 -14.12 -8.35
C ASN A 328 1.10 -13.54 -7.08
N ASN A 329 1.10 -12.21 -6.94
CA ASN A 329 1.65 -11.56 -5.75
C ASN A 329 0.89 -11.96 -4.47
N TRP A 330 -0.44 -12.11 -4.54
CA TRP A 330 -1.22 -12.64 -3.44
C TRP A 330 -0.83 -14.08 -3.11
N LEU A 331 -0.67 -14.94 -4.12
CA LEU A 331 -0.34 -16.35 -3.99
C LEU A 331 1.03 -16.54 -3.35
N ASP A 332 2.03 -15.76 -3.77
CA ASP A 332 3.38 -15.77 -3.21
C ASP A 332 3.35 -15.40 -1.71
N MET A 333 2.66 -14.32 -1.35
CA MET A 333 2.51 -13.92 0.05
C MET A 333 1.69 -14.91 0.87
N PHE A 334 0.67 -15.50 0.27
CA PHE A 334 -0.12 -16.56 0.89
C PHE A 334 0.77 -17.75 1.21
N HIS A 335 1.53 -18.29 0.25
CA HIS A 335 2.45 -19.40 0.47
C HIS A 335 3.54 -19.07 1.50
N HIS A 336 4.10 -17.87 1.47
CA HIS A 336 5.06 -17.45 2.51
C HIS A 336 4.42 -17.39 3.89
N SER A 337 3.18 -16.92 3.99
CA SER A 337 2.46 -16.90 5.28
C SER A 337 2.18 -18.30 5.84
N GLN A 338 1.98 -19.30 4.97
CA GLN A 338 1.70 -20.69 5.36
C GLN A 338 2.92 -21.38 5.99
N GLN A 339 4.16 -21.02 5.61
CA GLN A 339 5.36 -21.61 6.20
C GLN A 339 5.45 -21.41 7.73
N PHE A 340 4.83 -20.37 8.26
CA PHE A 340 4.81 -20.06 9.70
C PHE A 340 3.62 -20.70 10.43
N ARG A 341 2.72 -21.39 9.71
CA ARG A 341 1.49 -22.00 10.23
C ARG A 341 1.68 -23.48 10.53
N ASP A 342 2.31 -24.24 9.64
CA ASP A 342 2.55 -25.67 9.87
C ASP A 342 3.60 -25.91 10.96
N SER A 343 4.17 -24.81 11.45
CA SER A 343 5.10 -24.85 12.52
C SER A 343 4.50 -25.16 13.88
N ASN A 344 5.18 -26.05 14.60
CA ASN A 344 4.88 -26.39 15.98
C ASN A 344 5.36 -25.34 16.98
N LEU A 345 6.25 -24.43 16.57
CA LEU A 345 6.57 -23.24 17.35
C LEU A 345 5.56 -22.14 17.06
N GLU A 346 5.23 -21.32 18.07
CA GLU A 346 4.46 -20.11 17.80
C GLU A 346 5.26 -19.18 16.87
N THR A 347 4.58 -18.46 15.98
CA THR A 347 5.20 -17.49 15.05
C THR A 347 6.16 -16.52 15.76
N ASN A 348 5.84 -16.08 16.98
CA ASN A 348 6.71 -15.22 17.79
C ASN A 348 8.01 -15.91 18.23
N GLU A 349 7.98 -17.21 18.48
CA GLU A 349 9.15 -18.02 18.87
C GLU A 349 10.03 -18.32 17.66
N ILE A 350 9.42 -18.67 16.53
CA ILE A 350 10.12 -18.83 15.23
C ILE A 350 10.90 -17.56 14.90
N PHE A 351 10.28 -16.38 15.01
CA PHE A 351 10.94 -15.12 14.67
C PHE A 351 12.03 -14.66 15.65
N ARG A 352 12.16 -15.30 16.82
CA ARG A 352 13.30 -15.08 17.74
C ARG A 352 14.53 -15.88 17.33
N LEU A 353 14.37 -16.93 16.50
CA LEU A 353 15.48 -17.69 15.98
C LEU A 353 16.33 -16.85 15.02
N PRO A 354 17.67 -17.00 15.05
CA PRO A 354 18.53 -16.50 13.97
C PRO A 354 18.13 -17.15 12.63
N GLU A 355 18.31 -16.44 11.51
CA GLU A 355 17.86 -16.86 10.17
C GLU A 355 18.25 -18.30 9.81
N ASN A 356 19.53 -18.68 9.95
CA ASN A 356 19.96 -20.06 9.68
C ASN A 356 19.26 -21.09 10.56
N ALA A 357 19.00 -20.76 11.83
CA ALA A 357 18.28 -21.66 12.74
C ALA A 357 16.79 -21.72 12.41
N LYS A 358 16.18 -20.59 12.04
CA LYS A 358 14.80 -20.50 11.57
C LYS A 358 14.60 -21.35 10.32
N ASN A 359 15.42 -21.13 9.29
CA ASN A 359 15.34 -21.85 8.02
C ASN A 359 15.58 -23.34 8.22
N LEU A 360 16.61 -23.70 9.01
CA LEU A 360 16.87 -25.09 9.33
C LEU A 360 15.69 -25.75 10.07
N TYR A 361 15.09 -25.06 11.03
CA TYR A 361 13.94 -25.57 11.78
C TYR A 361 12.74 -25.83 10.83
N LEU A 362 12.40 -24.86 9.98
CA LEU A 362 11.32 -25.00 9.00
C LEU A 362 11.61 -26.11 7.97
N GLU A 363 12.85 -26.22 7.48
CA GLU A 363 13.29 -27.32 6.60
C GLU A 363 13.11 -28.68 7.29
N MET A 364 13.60 -28.83 8.52
CA MET A 364 13.51 -30.12 9.24
C MET A 364 12.06 -30.49 9.54
N GLU A 365 11.24 -29.52 9.93
CA GLU A 365 9.83 -29.72 10.21
C GLU A 365 9.06 -30.13 8.94
N GLN A 366 9.32 -29.48 7.82
CA GLN A 366 8.71 -29.79 6.53
C GLN A 366 9.09 -31.20 6.04
N TYR A 367 10.36 -31.60 6.17
CA TYR A 367 10.84 -32.88 5.64
C TYR A 367 10.60 -34.07 6.56
N PHE A 368 10.68 -33.87 7.87
CA PHE A 368 10.68 -34.97 8.85
C PHE A 368 9.52 -34.93 9.84
N GLY A 369 8.79 -33.81 9.94
CA GLY A 369 7.79 -33.59 10.97
C GLY A 369 8.41 -33.48 12.38
N VAL A 370 7.54 -33.33 13.38
CA VAL A 370 7.96 -32.83 14.71
C VAL A 370 8.15 -33.94 15.75
N ASP A 371 7.75 -35.17 15.43
CA ASP A 371 7.82 -36.30 16.35
C ASP A 371 8.87 -37.37 16.00
N THR A 372 9.69 -37.08 15.01
CA THR A 372 10.65 -38.03 14.46
C THR A 372 12.05 -37.77 15.01
N ILE A 373 12.81 -38.84 15.29
CA ILE A 373 14.25 -38.71 15.57
C ILE A 373 14.95 -38.61 14.22
N ILE A 374 15.69 -37.52 14.03
CA ILE A 374 16.35 -37.17 12.77
C ILE A 374 17.86 -37.30 12.97
N ASP A 375 18.53 -38.05 12.10
CA ASP A 375 19.98 -38.14 12.11
C ASP A 375 20.59 -36.89 11.46
N ILE A 376 21.69 -36.37 12.03
CA ILE A 376 22.35 -35.16 11.53
C ILE A 376 22.79 -35.33 10.06
N ALA A 377 23.17 -36.55 9.66
CA ALA A 377 23.54 -36.87 8.29
C ALA A 377 22.39 -36.71 7.29
N ASP A 378 21.13 -36.84 7.72
CA ASP A 378 19.97 -36.61 6.85
C ASP A 378 19.62 -35.13 6.76
N ILE A 379 19.88 -34.37 7.83
CA ILE A 379 19.77 -32.90 7.82
C ILE A 379 20.78 -32.30 6.84
N GLU A 380 22.02 -32.81 6.84
CA GLU A 380 23.08 -32.40 5.91
C GLU A 380 22.70 -32.59 4.43
N LYS A 381 21.74 -33.49 4.11
CA LYS A 381 21.29 -33.74 2.73
C LYS A 381 20.24 -32.74 2.26
N ILE A 382 19.45 -32.19 3.18
CA ILE A 382 18.33 -31.29 2.83
C ILE A 382 18.72 -29.81 2.93
N THR A 383 19.64 -29.48 3.83
CA THR A 383 19.99 -28.09 4.10
C THR A 383 21.12 -27.59 3.20
N ARG A 384 21.10 -26.31 2.85
CA ARG A 384 22.18 -25.63 2.11
C ARG A 384 23.25 -25.02 3.01
N LEU A 385 23.12 -25.16 4.33
CA LEU A 385 24.04 -24.58 5.30
C LEU A 385 25.41 -25.26 5.25
N SER A 386 26.48 -24.46 5.36
CA SER A 386 27.83 -25.00 5.57
C SER A 386 27.91 -25.78 6.89
N PRO A 387 28.83 -26.75 7.06
CA PRO A 387 28.91 -27.57 8.28
C PRO A 387 29.02 -26.76 9.57
N LYS A 388 29.75 -25.64 9.53
CA LYS A 388 29.85 -24.71 10.66
C LYS A 388 28.52 -24.01 10.96
N ALA A 389 27.87 -23.47 9.93
CA ALA A 389 26.58 -22.79 10.07
C ALA A 389 25.47 -23.75 10.53
N LEU A 390 25.51 -25.00 10.09
CA LEU A 390 24.61 -26.07 10.55
C LEU A 390 24.79 -26.35 12.04
N SER A 391 26.04 -26.55 12.49
CA SER A 391 26.33 -26.78 13.91
C SER A 391 25.89 -25.61 14.80
N ASP A 392 26.16 -24.37 14.36
CA ASP A 392 25.73 -23.16 15.06
C ASP A 392 24.19 -23.04 15.11
N ALA A 393 23.51 -23.34 14.01
CA ALA A 393 22.04 -23.32 13.92
C ALA A 393 21.41 -24.36 14.86
N ILE A 394 21.89 -25.60 14.85
CA ILE A 394 21.43 -26.66 15.77
C ILE A 394 21.62 -26.24 17.23
N ALA A 395 22.80 -25.69 17.57
CA ALA A 395 23.07 -25.22 18.93
C ALA A 395 22.09 -24.11 19.36
N LYS A 396 21.70 -23.22 18.45
CA LYS A 396 20.69 -22.18 18.74
C LYS A 396 19.30 -22.78 18.94
N LEU A 397 18.90 -23.75 18.12
CA LEU A 397 17.64 -24.47 18.29
C LEU A 397 17.56 -25.21 19.62
N VAL A 398 18.65 -25.87 20.05
CA VAL A 398 18.72 -26.53 21.36
C VAL A 398 18.57 -25.52 22.49
N ASN A 399 19.26 -24.38 22.40
CA ASN A 399 19.24 -23.36 23.44
C ASN A 399 17.87 -22.72 23.66
N VAL A 400 17.06 -22.59 22.60
CA VAL A 400 15.69 -22.05 22.74
C VAL A 400 14.66 -23.14 23.04
N GLY A 401 15.09 -24.40 23.17
CA GLY A 401 14.21 -25.53 23.41
C GLY A 401 13.41 -25.98 22.19
N ALA A 402 13.73 -25.55 20.98
CA ALA A 402 13.01 -25.96 19.76
C ALA A 402 13.31 -27.41 19.37
N VAL A 403 14.50 -27.90 19.71
CA VAL A 403 14.96 -29.28 19.48
C VAL A 403 15.68 -29.79 20.71
N TYR A 404 15.71 -31.10 20.89
CA TYR A 404 16.60 -31.77 21.85
C TYR A 404 17.39 -32.88 21.16
N SER A 405 18.51 -33.27 21.75
CA SER A 405 19.37 -34.33 21.22
C SER A 405 19.18 -35.62 22.03
N PRO A 406 18.36 -36.59 21.55
CA PRO A 406 18.18 -37.86 22.25
C PRO A 406 19.43 -38.75 22.17
N ARG A 407 20.30 -38.57 21.17
CA ARG A 407 21.57 -39.31 20.98
C ARG A 407 22.64 -38.40 20.36
N GLN A 408 23.91 -38.77 20.51
CA GLN A 408 25.08 -37.99 20.10
C GLN A 408 25.11 -37.49 18.63
N LYS A 409 24.31 -38.07 17.73
CA LYS A 409 24.23 -37.70 16.30
C LYS A 409 22.80 -37.55 15.79
N SER A 410 21.84 -37.41 16.69
CA SER A 410 20.45 -37.22 16.30
C SER A 410 19.81 -36.11 17.11
N ILE A 411 18.80 -35.51 16.50
CA ILE A 411 17.96 -34.49 17.12
C ILE A 411 16.50 -34.87 16.92
N LYS A 412 15.65 -34.35 17.80
CA LYS A 412 14.21 -34.43 17.65
C LYS A 412 13.64 -33.04 17.90
N LEU A 413 12.75 -32.60 17.01
CA LEU A 413 11.98 -31.38 17.18
C LEU A 413 11.00 -31.56 18.36
N LEU A 414 10.72 -30.49 19.09
CA LEU A 414 9.74 -30.53 20.18
C LEU A 414 8.38 -30.02 19.68
N SER A 415 7.33 -30.80 19.95
CA SER A 415 5.95 -30.37 19.74
C SER A 415 5.50 -29.53 20.94
N PHE A 416 5.15 -28.28 20.70
CA PHE A 416 4.60 -27.38 21.72
C PHE A 416 3.07 -27.24 21.66
N ARG A 417 2.41 -27.87 20.68
CA ARG A 417 0.94 -27.89 20.59
C ARG A 417 0.38 -28.89 21.61
N ILE A 418 -0.22 -28.36 22.69
CA ILE A 418 -1.17 -29.09 23.56
C ILE A 418 -2.58 -28.79 23.07
#